data_AF-A0A370L798-F1
#
_entry.id   AF-A0A370L798-F1
#
_cell.length_a   1.000
_cell.length_b   1.000
_cell.length_c   1.000
_cell.angle_alpha   90.00
_cell.angle_beta   90.00
_cell.angle_gamma   90.00
#
_symmetry.space_group_name_H-M   'P 1'
#
loop_
_entity.id
_entity.type
_entity.pdbx_description
1 polymer ?
#
loop_
_entity_poly.entity_id
_entity_poly.type
_entity_poly.pdbx_seq_one_letter_code
_entity_poly.pdbx_strand_id
1 'polypeptide(L)'
;MANGSLERFLGGSLLSVLVRLIFISLLVGAAMAFLGVSPRGLLDAVLRFVRSLGDLGFGAVREVGQWVIAGALIVIPLWLLSRLFASRR
;
A
#
# COMPACT_ATOMS: atom_id res chain seq x y z
N MET A 1 42.95 14.97 -16.28
CA MET A 1 41.98 15.97 -16.78
C MET A 1 40.57 15.46 -16.48
N ALA A 2 40.00 15.87 -15.34
CA ALA A 2 38.83 15.24 -14.71
C ALA A 2 37.50 15.96 -15.03
N ASN A 3 37.41 16.62 -16.18
CA ASN A 3 36.31 17.56 -16.44
C ASN A 3 35.13 16.94 -17.22
N GLY A 4 35.36 15.84 -17.95
CA GLY A 4 34.35 15.24 -18.84
C GLY A 4 33.28 14.36 -18.17
N SER A 5 33.40 14.08 -16.86
CA SER A 5 32.38 13.33 -16.09
C SER A 5 31.43 14.27 -15.35
N LEU A 6 31.91 15.45 -14.95
CA LEU A 6 31.10 16.48 -14.32
C LEU A 6 30.11 17.11 -15.32
N GLU A 7 30.50 17.39 -16.56
CA GLU A 7 29.57 17.94 -17.57
C GLU A 7 28.42 16.99 -17.95
N ARG A 8 28.65 15.68 -17.97
CA ARG A 8 27.59 14.68 -18.22
C ARG A 8 26.66 14.47 -17.01
N PHE A 9 27.16 14.67 -15.80
CA PHE A 9 26.36 14.74 -14.57
C PHE A 9 25.60 16.06 -14.41
N LEU A 10 26.16 17.17 -14.90
CA LEU A 10 25.61 18.51 -14.83
C LEU A 10 24.62 18.83 -15.98
N GLY A 11 24.62 18.07 -17.07
CA GLY A 11 23.85 18.43 -18.28
C GLY A 11 22.82 17.42 -18.80
N GLY A 12 22.81 16.16 -18.34
CA GLY A 12 22.03 15.10 -19.02
C GLY A 12 20.76 14.66 -18.31
N SER A 13 20.89 13.86 -17.25
CA SER A 13 19.75 13.08 -16.72
C SER A 13 19.47 13.20 -15.22
N LEU A 14 20.41 13.65 -14.38
CA LEU A 14 20.16 13.82 -12.94
C LEU A 14 19.77 15.26 -12.59
N LEU A 15 20.50 16.24 -13.14
CA LEU A 15 20.23 17.66 -12.88
C LEU A 15 18.86 18.08 -13.45
N SER A 16 18.52 17.59 -14.63
CA SER A 16 17.22 17.80 -15.27
C SER A 16 16.07 17.20 -14.46
N VAL A 17 16.27 16.00 -13.88
CA VAL A 17 15.30 15.37 -12.98
C VAL A 17 15.15 16.15 -11.68
N LEU A 18 16.25 16.63 -11.08
CA LEU A 18 16.20 17.42 -9.85
C LEU A 18 15.45 18.74 -10.05
N VAL A 19 15.76 19.47 -11.13
CA VAL A 19 15.05 20.72 -11.48
C VAL A 19 13.57 20.44 -11.72
N ARG A 20 13.24 19.35 -12.43
CA ARG A 20 11.85 18.94 -12.66
C ARG A 20 11.14 18.56 -11.36
N LEU A 21 11.81 17.87 -10.43
CA LEU A 21 11.26 17.54 -9.12
C LEU A 21 11.00 18.80 -8.29
N ILE A 22 11.93 19.75 -8.28
CA ILE A 22 11.78 21.02 -7.57
C ILE A 22 10.59 21.80 -8.15
N PHE A 23 10.50 21.88 -9.47
CA PHE A 23 9.41 22.56 -10.15
C PHE A 23 8.05 21.91 -9.87
N ILE A 24 7.97 20.57 -9.96
CA ILE A 24 6.75 19.82 -9.63
C ILE A 24 6.39 19.98 -8.16
N SER A 25 7.35 19.92 -7.24
CA SER A 25 7.13 20.12 -5.80
C SER A 25 6.59 21.52 -5.49
N LEU A 26 7.15 22.56 -6.13
CA LEU A 26 6.66 23.93 -6.05
C LEU A 26 5.22 24.05 -6.58
N LEU A 27 4.94 23.45 -7.75
CA LEU A 27 3.61 23.47 -8.35
C LEU A 27 2.58 22.77 -7.46
N VAL A 28 2.93 21.60 -6.92
CA VAL A 28 2.08 20.84 -6.01
C VAL A 28 1.90 21.57 -4.67
N GLY A 29 2.95 22.20 -4.14
CA GLY A 29 2.89 23.04 -2.95
C GLY A 29 1.99 24.26 -3.14
N ALA A 30 2.08 24.92 -4.30
CA ALA A 30 1.19 26.02 -4.67
C ALA A 30 -0.25 25.53 -4.80
N ALA A 31 -0.50 24.41 -5.47
CA ALA A 31 -1.82 23.81 -5.59
C ALA A 31 -2.42 23.43 -4.22
N MET A 32 -1.62 22.87 -3.31
CA MET A 32 -2.02 22.63 -1.92
C MET A 32 -2.43 23.93 -1.21
N ALA A 33 -1.64 24.99 -1.37
CA ALA A 33 -1.95 26.31 -0.80
C ALA A 33 -3.24 26.92 -1.38
N PHE A 34 -3.46 26.78 -2.70
CA PHE A 34 -4.71 27.20 -3.35
C PHE A 34 -5.94 26.44 -2.85
N LEU A 35 -5.79 25.14 -2.59
CA LEU A 35 -6.85 24.31 -2.01
C LEU A 35 -7.03 24.52 -0.50
N GLY A 36 -6.16 25.31 0.15
CA GLY A 36 -6.14 25.49 1.60
C GLY A 36 -5.72 24.23 2.37
N VAL A 37 -5.16 23.23 1.68
CA VAL A 37 -4.79 21.94 2.26
C VAL A 37 -3.37 22.01 2.78
N SER A 38 -3.22 21.87 4.09
CA SER A 38 -1.88 21.81 4.70
C SER A 38 -1.20 20.45 4.43
N PRO A 39 0.14 20.41 4.24
CA PRO A 39 0.86 19.16 4.02
C PRO A 39 0.64 18.12 5.12
N ARG A 40 0.52 18.59 6.37
CA ARG A 40 0.21 17.74 7.53
C ARG A 40 -1.22 17.19 7.45
N GLY A 41 -2.19 18.02 7.06
CA GLY A 41 -3.58 17.62 6.89
C GLY A 41 -3.79 16.52 5.83
N LEU A 42 -3.00 16.51 4.76
CA LEU A 42 -2.99 15.44 3.74
C LEU A 42 -2.51 14.11 4.32
N LEU A 43 -1.39 14.12 5.05
CA LEU A 43 -0.88 12.92 5.72
C LEU A 43 -1.87 12.41 6.76
N ASP A 44 -2.44 13.31 7.56
CA ASP A 44 -3.44 12.94 8.56
C ASP A 44 -4.72 12.40 7.92
N ALA A 45 -5.12 12.92 6.76
CA ALA A 45 -6.26 12.40 6.01
C ALA A 45 -6.00 10.98 5.48
N VAL A 46 -4.82 10.72 4.93
CA VAL A 46 -4.41 9.37 4.48
C VAL A 46 -4.34 8.41 5.67
N LEU A 47 -3.73 8.82 6.78
CA LEU A 47 -3.63 7.99 7.99
C LEU A 47 -5.01 7.69 8.60
N ARG A 48 -5.91 8.68 8.63
CA ARG A 48 -7.30 8.47 9.05
C ARG A 48 -8.02 7.52 8.11
N PHE A 49 -7.85 7.68 6.79
CA PHE A 49 -8.47 6.83 5.78
C PHE A 49 -8.03 5.37 5.91
N VAL A 50 -6.72 5.13 6.07
CA VAL A 50 -6.14 3.80 6.31
C VAL A 50 -6.65 3.20 7.62
N ARG A 51 -6.72 3.99 8.70
CA ARG A 51 -7.28 3.51 9.98
C ARG A 51 -8.76 3.17 9.87
N SER A 52 -9.57 4.00 9.22
CA SER A 52 -10.99 3.72 9.00
C SER A 52 -11.20 2.49 8.12
N LEU A 53 -10.38 2.28 7.09
CA LEU A 53 -10.38 1.06 6.27
C LEU A 53 -9.97 -0.16 7.09
N GLY A 54 -8.99 -0.01 7.98
CA GLY A 54 -8.61 -1.04 8.94
C GLY A 54 -9.77 -1.41 9.86
N ASP A 55 -10.43 -0.44 10.48
CA ASP A 55 -11.54 -0.68 11.40
C ASP A 55 -12.77 -1.30 10.70
N LEU A 56 -13.11 -0.81 9.50
CA LEU A 56 -14.15 -1.41 8.64
C LEU A 56 -13.76 -2.82 8.18
N GLY A 57 -12.49 -3.00 7.79
CA GLY A 57 -11.92 -4.26 7.35
C GLY A 57 -11.85 -5.30 8.47
N PHE A 58 -11.53 -4.90 9.70
CA PHE A 58 -11.53 -5.79 10.87
C PHE A 58 -12.93 -6.32 11.21
N GLY A 59 -13.99 -5.56 10.90
CA GLY A 59 -15.37 -6.03 10.94
C GLY A 59 -15.63 -7.13 9.90
N ALA A 60 -15.30 -6.85 8.63
CA ALA A 60 -15.46 -7.80 7.54
C ALA A 60 -14.59 -9.06 7.69
N VAL A 61 -13.36 -8.92 8.19
CA VAL A 61 -12.43 -10.03 8.46
C VAL A 61 -12.97 -10.94 9.56
N ARG A 62 -13.69 -10.39 10.55
CA ARG A 62 -14.34 -11.21 11.59
C ARG A 62 -15.47 -12.05 11.03
N GLU A 63 -16.28 -11.45 10.16
CA GLU A 63 -17.39 -12.13 9.50
C GLU A 63 -16.86 -13.22 8.56
N VAL A 64 -15.91 -12.89 7.67
CA VAL A 64 -15.21 -13.87 6.82
C VAL A 64 -14.53 -14.96 7.65
N GLY A 65 -13.92 -14.61 8.78
CA GLY A 65 -13.33 -15.56 9.72
C GLY A 65 -14.37 -16.54 10.28
N GLN A 66 -15.56 -16.08 10.62
CA GLN A 66 -16.67 -16.95 11.05
C GLN A 66 -17.11 -17.90 9.92
N TRP A 67 -17.22 -17.41 8.68
CA TRP A 67 -17.52 -18.26 7.52
C TRP A 67 -16.43 -19.32 7.27
N VAL A 68 -15.16 -18.94 7.39
CA VAL A 68 -14.01 -19.86 7.28
C VAL A 68 -14.04 -20.91 8.38
N ILE A 69 -14.29 -20.52 9.63
CA ILE A 69 -14.39 -21.46 10.76
C ILE A 69 -15.59 -22.40 10.58
N ALA A 70 -16.74 -21.90 10.14
CA ALA A 70 -17.92 -22.71 9.86
C ALA A 70 -17.66 -23.74 8.75
N GLY A 71 -17.01 -23.32 7.66
CA GLY A 71 -16.57 -24.24 6.60
C GLY A 71 -15.55 -25.25 7.10
N ALA A 72 -14.55 -24.82 7.87
CA ALA A 72 -13.55 -25.69 8.47
C ALA A 72 -14.16 -26.75 9.39
N LEU A 73 -15.20 -26.39 10.16
CA LEU A 73 -15.91 -27.32 11.03
C LEU A 73 -16.52 -28.50 10.26
N ILE A 74 -16.91 -28.30 9.00
CA ILE A 74 -17.45 -29.35 8.13
C ILE A 74 -16.33 -30.09 7.39
N VAL A 75 -15.40 -29.34 6.79
CA VAL A 75 -14.35 -29.90 5.92
C VAL A 75 -13.36 -30.76 6.71
N ILE A 76 -12.97 -30.36 7.92
CA ILE A 76 -12.00 -31.09 8.74
C ILE A 76 -12.49 -32.52 9.04
N PRO A 77 -13.70 -32.74 9.59
CA PRO A 77 -14.20 -34.10 9.82
C PRO A 77 -14.37 -34.87 8.51
N LEU A 78 -14.88 -34.25 7.45
CA LEU A 78 -15.05 -34.92 6.15
C LEU A 78 -13.70 -35.42 5.60
N TRP A 79 -12.68 -34.57 5.66
CA TRP A 79 -11.32 -34.89 5.27
C TRP A 79 -10.76 -36.02 6.14
N LEU A 80 -10.93 -35.94 7.47
CA LEU A 80 -10.44 -36.95 8.39
C LEU A 80 -11.07 -38.33 8.13
N LEU A 81 -12.39 -38.38 7.89
CA LEU A 81 -13.08 -39.61 7.50
C LEU A 81 -12.52 -40.14 6.16
N SER A 82 -12.45 -39.29 5.13
CA SER A 82 -11.90 -39.70 3.83
C SER A 82 -10.47 -40.24 3.94
N ARG A 83 -9.66 -39.63 4.81
CA ARG A 83 -8.27 -40.02 5.07
C ARG A 83 -8.18 -41.37 5.78
N LEU A 84 -9.03 -41.61 6.78
CA LEU A 84 -9.10 -42.88 7.50
C LEU A 84 -9.55 -44.02 6.60
N PHE A 85 -10.54 -43.78 5.72
CA PHE A 85 -10.97 -44.79 4.74
C PHE A 85 -9.93 -45.03 3.64
N ALA A 86 -9.23 -43.99 3.18
CA ALA A 86 -8.16 -44.12 2.19
C ALA A 86 -6.95 -44.87 2.73
N SER A 87 -6.65 -44.75 4.03
CA SER A 87 -5.54 -45.45 4.69
C SER A 87 -5.79 -46.94 4.94
N ARG A 88 -7.01 -47.45 4.67
CA ARG A 88 -7.41 -48.84 4.92
C ARG A 88 -7.40 -49.74 3.68
N ARG A 89 -6.94 -49.22 2.54
CA ARG A 89 -6.60 -50.00 1.33
C ARG A 89 -5.09 -50.15 1.23
#